data_AF-A0A1G0HEJ5-F1
#
_entry.id   AF-A0A1G0HEJ5-F1
#
_cell.length_a   1.000
_cell.length_b   1.000
_cell.length_c   1.000
_cell.angle_alpha   90.00
_cell.angle_beta   90.00
_cell.angle_gamma   90.00
#
_symmetry.space_group_name_H-M   'P 1'
#
loop_
_entity.id
_entity.type
_entity.pdbx_description
1 polymer ?
#
loop_
_entity_poly.entity_id
_entity_poly.type
_entity_poly.pdbx_seq_one_letter_code
_entity_poly.pdbx_strand_id
1 'polypeptide(L)'
;MPAALMQERLRALIGSKGEIPKAPFQLLTPDLQKGSMPDLATYQGQETLEPYLKGIGLIIVDNISTLCRNSKENEADSWLPVQHWALNQRAAGRSVLFIHHAGKGGHQRGTSKREDVLDTVISLKRPEDYNPKDGAVFQIHFEKARGFLGDDAGGFEAQLIINENKHEWVTRPIQSSTYEQVIDLKKQGLKQKEIAEKMNLDKSGVSRYIKTAHQEGRVQ
;
A
#
# COMPACT_ATOMS: atom_id res chain seq x y z
N MET A 1 15.14 -2.62 -6.89
CA MET A 1 14.98 -3.30 -8.19
C MET A 1 15.99 -2.69 -9.15
N PRO A 2 16.70 -3.48 -10.00
CA PRO A 2 17.63 -2.93 -10.97
C PRO A 2 16.94 -1.99 -11.97
N ALA A 3 17.62 -0.93 -12.40
CA ALA A 3 17.08 0.07 -13.33
C ALA A 3 16.64 -0.55 -14.67
N ALA A 4 17.44 -1.47 -15.22
CA ALA A 4 17.12 -2.15 -16.49
C ALA A 4 15.80 -2.92 -16.40
N LEU A 5 15.59 -3.67 -15.31
CA LEU A 5 14.35 -4.42 -15.07
C LEU A 5 13.15 -3.50 -14.84
N MET A 6 13.34 -2.37 -14.14
CA MET A 6 12.28 -1.38 -13.98
C MET A 6 11.86 -0.78 -15.33
N GLN A 7 12.83 -0.43 -16.18
CA GLN A 7 12.54 0.06 -17.53
C GLN A 7 11.80 -0.97 -18.38
N GLU A 8 12.22 -2.23 -18.34
CA GLU A 8 11.55 -3.34 -19.03
C GLU A 8 10.07 -3.45 -18.60
N ARG A 9 9.82 -3.48 -17.28
CA ARG A 9 8.46 -3.57 -16.73
C ARG A 9 7.60 -2.36 -17.09
N LEU A 10 8.15 -1.15 -17.04
CA LEU A 10 7.44 0.07 -17.43
C LEU A 10 7.09 0.06 -18.92
N ARG A 11 8.01 -0.36 -19.80
CA ARG A 11 7.74 -0.49 -21.24
C ARG A 11 6.61 -1.49 -21.52
N ALA A 12 6.60 -2.63 -20.84
CA ALA A 12 5.52 -3.61 -20.98
C ALA A 12 4.15 -3.05 -20.54
N LEU A 13 4.11 -2.30 -19.42
CA LEU A 13 2.87 -1.64 -18.96
C LEU A 13 2.39 -0.56 -19.94
N ILE A 14 3.29 0.26 -20.46
CA ILE A 14 2.98 1.33 -21.43
C ILE A 14 2.49 0.74 -22.75
N GLY A 15 3.20 -0.26 -23.28
CA GLY A 15 2.85 -0.93 -24.55
C GLY A 15 1.47 -1.58 -24.52
N SER A 16 0.97 -1.93 -23.33
CA SER A 16 -0.35 -2.53 -23.14
C SER A 16 -1.48 -1.54 -23.30
N LYS A 17 -1.29 -0.29 -22.84
CA LYS A 17 -2.30 0.78 -22.91
C LYS A 17 -2.30 1.51 -24.24
N GLY A 18 -1.22 1.41 -25.03
CA GLY A 18 -1.06 2.17 -26.28
C GLY A 18 -0.92 3.68 -26.06
N GLU A 19 -0.77 4.12 -24.81
CA GLU A 19 -0.66 5.53 -24.43
C GLU A 19 0.78 5.87 -24.09
N ILE A 20 1.32 6.90 -24.74
CA ILE A 20 2.64 7.43 -24.39
C ILE A 20 2.47 8.34 -23.17
N PRO A 21 3.19 8.11 -22.06
CA PRO A 21 3.15 9.01 -20.91
C PRO A 21 3.48 10.45 -21.31
N LYS A 22 2.56 11.38 -21.02
CA LYS A 22 2.73 12.81 -21.35
C LYS A 22 3.50 13.58 -20.28
N ALA A 23 3.48 13.08 -19.04
CA ALA A 23 4.15 13.70 -17.91
C ALA A 23 5.63 13.28 -17.85
N PRO A 24 6.53 14.16 -17.38
CA PRO A 24 7.92 13.79 -17.16
C PRO A 24 8.01 12.67 -16.12
N PHE A 25 8.72 11.59 -16.46
CA PHE A 25 9.05 10.52 -15.54
C PHE A 25 10.56 10.52 -15.30
N GLN A 26 10.98 10.85 -14.08
CA GLN A 26 12.38 10.86 -13.68
C GLN A 26 12.65 9.71 -12.71
N LEU A 27 13.62 8.86 -13.05
CA LEU A 27 14.07 7.77 -12.19
C LEU A 27 15.44 8.11 -11.58
N LEU A 28 15.46 8.32 -10.28
CA LEU A 28 16.69 8.47 -9.50
C LEU A 28 17.00 7.15 -8.81
N THR A 29 18.11 6.53 -9.17
CA THR A 29 18.52 5.21 -8.65
C THR A 29 20.05 5.11 -8.66
N PRO A 30 20.67 4.37 -7.72
CA PRO A 30 22.12 4.16 -7.72
C PRO A 30 22.66 3.61 -9.05
N ASP A 31 21.88 2.78 -9.74
CA ASP A 31 22.29 2.13 -11.00
C ASP A 31 22.54 3.10 -12.16
N LEU A 32 22.01 4.33 -12.08
CA LEU A 32 22.09 5.33 -13.16
C LEU A 32 23.01 6.50 -12.79
N GLN A 33 23.77 6.39 -11.70
CA GLN A 33 24.68 7.45 -11.25
C GLN A 33 25.95 6.88 -10.63
N LYS A 34 26.93 7.76 -10.39
CA LYS A 34 28.13 7.40 -9.65
C LYS A 34 27.88 7.62 -8.15
N GLY A 35 27.88 6.54 -7.39
CA GLY A 35 27.72 6.58 -5.93
C GLY A 35 26.32 6.25 -5.44
N SER A 36 26.13 6.37 -4.14
CA SER A 36 24.86 6.03 -3.48
C SER A 36 23.81 7.14 -3.66
N MET A 37 22.54 6.78 -3.59
CA MET A 37 21.45 7.76 -3.51
C MET A 37 21.65 8.69 -2.29
N PRO A 38 21.32 10.00 -2.39
CA PRO A 38 21.29 10.90 -1.24
C PRO A 38 20.44 10.35 -0.09
N ASP A 39 20.84 10.62 1.16
CA ASP A 39 20.08 10.20 2.34
C ASP A 39 19.01 11.23 2.69
N LEU A 40 17.75 10.86 2.50
CA LEU A 40 16.59 11.71 2.76
C LEU A 40 16.41 12.03 4.25
N ALA A 41 17.01 11.24 5.15
CA ALA A 41 17.02 11.54 6.59
C ALA A 41 17.95 12.70 6.96
N THR A 42 18.70 13.26 6.00
CA THR A 42 19.66 14.35 6.21
C THR A 42 19.29 15.58 5.38
N TYR A 43 19.47 16.78 5.94
CA TYR A 43 19.23 18.03 5.20
C TYR A 43 20.09 18.14 3.94
N GLN A 44 21.37 17.74 4.02
CA GLN A 44 22.27 17.71 2.86
C GLN A 44 21.75 16.79 1.75
N GLY A 45 21.24 15.61 2.10
CA GLY A 45 20.67 14.69 1.12
C GLY A 45 19.40 15.25 0.48
N GLN A 46 18.56 15.95 1.25
CA GLN A 46 17.38 16.64 0.76
C GLN A 46 17.74 17.78 -0.22
N GLU A 47 18.70 18.64 0.13
CA GLU A 47 19.18 19.71 -0.75
C GLU A 47 19.75 19.18 -2.07
N THR A 48 20.40 18.02 -2.03
CA THR A 48 20.93 17.36 -3.24
C THR A 48 19.81 16.93 -4.20
N LEU A 49 18.60 16.66 -3.69
CA LEU A 49 17.44 16.26 -4.50
C LEU A 49 16.69 17.44 -5.11
N GLU A 50 16.70 18.63 -4.48
CA GLU A 50 15.91 19.80 -4.89
C GLU A 50 16.01 20.17 -6.39
N PRO A 51 17.19 20.13 -7.04
CA PRO A 51 17.28 20.41 -8.47
C PRO A 51 16.42 19.49 -9.36
N TYR A 52 16.20 18.25 -8.93
CA TYR A 52 15.42 17.23 -9.64
C TYR A 52 13.91 17.34 -9.41
N LEU A 53 13.47 18.13 -8.42
CA LEU A 53 12.06 18.25 -8.03
C LEU A 53 11.31 19.37 -8.79
N LYS A 54 12.00 20.11 -9.66
CA LYS A 54 11.39 21.18 -10.47
C LYS A 54 10.40 20.59 -11.47
N GLY A 55 9.16 21.07 -11.45
CA GLY A 55 8.09 20.60 -12.34
C GLY A 55 7.53 19.22 -11.99
N ILE A 56 7.94 18.62 -10.86
CA ILE A 56 7.44 17.32 -10.39
C ILE A 56 6.25 17.53 -9.45
N GLY A 57 5.12 16.90 -9.76
CA GLY A 57 3.91 16.93 -8.91
C GLY A 57 3.79 15.75 -7.95
N LEU A 58 4.47 14.63 -8.22
CA LEU A 58 4.46 13.42 -7.39
C LEU A 58 5.87 12.89 -7.21
N ILE A 59 6.28 12.68 -5.95
CA ILE A 59 7.56 12.09 -5.57
C ILE A 59 7.29 10.74 -4.94
N ILE A 60 7.90 9.68 -5.48
CA ILE A 60 7.80 8.32 -4.93
C ILE A 60 9.13 7.93 -4.31
N VAL A 61 9.12 7.63 -3.01
CA VAL A 61 10.29 7.21 -2.24
C VAL A 61 10.24 5.69 -2.05
N ASP A 62 10.96 4.96 -2.90
CA ASP A 62 11.07 3.50 -2.88
C ASP A 62 12.49 3.04 -2.47
N ASN A 63 12.75 2.69 -1.21
CA ASN A 63 11.84 2.72 -0.08
C ASN A 63 12.50 3.47 1.09
N ILE A 64 11.72 3.77 2.14
CA ILE A 64 12.24 4.50 3.30
C ILE A 64 13.49 3.83 3.89
N SER A 65 13.52 2.49 3.99
CA SER A 65 14.62 1.79 4.66
C SER A 65 15.97 1.91 3.93
N THR A 66 15.97 2.14 2.61
CA THR A 66 17.19 2.31 1.80
C THR A 66 17.56 3.78 1.58
N LEU A 67 16.58 4.68 1.66
CA LEU A 67 16.73 6.11 1.39
C LEU A 67 16.79 6.99 2.65
N CYS A 68 16.43 6.49 3.83
CA CYS A 68 16.49 7.20 5.12
C CYS A 68 17.47 6.50 6.09
N ARG A 69 18.75 6.39 5.71
CA ARG A 69 19.73 5.49 6.35
C ARG A 69 20.19 5.98 7.73
N ASN A 70 20.25 7.28 7.92
CA ASN A 70 20.58 7.89 9.22
C ASN A 70 19.35 8.05 10.14
N SER A 71 18.17 7.57 9.74
CA SER A 71 17.01 7.49 10.63
C SER A 71 17.07 6.20 11.44
N LYS A 72 16.99 6.32 12.77
CA LYS A 72 16.82 5.16 13.64
C LYS A 72 15.34 4.81 13.66
N GLU A 73 14.98 3.73 12.98
CA GLU A 73 13.60 3.34 12.69
C GLU A 73 12.62 3.34 13.89
N ASN A 74 13.12 3.10 15.10
CA ASN A 74 12.32 3.05 16.33
C ASN A 74 12.38 4.36 17.17
N GLU A 75 13.26 5.30 16.82
CA GLU A 75 13.38 6.58 17.52
C GLU A 75 12.59 7.64 16.78
N ALA A 76 11.54 8.11 17.44
CA ALA A 76 10.57 9.04 16.90
C ALA A 76 11.20 10.34 16.36
N ASP A 77 12.24 10.83 17.03
CA ASP A 77 12.88 12.10 16.67
C ASP A 77 13.77 11.97 15.42
N SER A 78 14.23 10.76 15.10
CA SER A 78 15.01 10.52 13.89
C SER A 78 14.18 10.58 12.60
N TRP A 79 12.84 10.59 12.72
CA TRP A 79 11.92 10.77 11.61
C TRP A 79 11.62 12.24 11.30
N LEU A 80 11.83 13.14 12.27
CA LEU A 80 11.48 14.56 12.13
C LEU A 80 12.07 15.23 10.87
N PRO A 81 13.34 14.98 10.46
CA PRO A 81 13.86 15.57 9.23
C PRO A 81 13.09 15.14 7.98
N VAL A 82 12.68 13.87 7.90
CA VAL A 82 11.92 13.33 6.76
C VAL A 82 10.49 13.85 6.79
N GLN A 83 9.89 13.91 7.97
CA GLN A 83 8.56 14.48 8.18
C GLN A 83 8.50 15.95 7.76
N HIS A 84 9.45 16.77 8.20
CA HIS A 84 9.54 18.18 7.82
C HIS A 84 9.74 18.34 6.31
N TRP A 85 10.61 17.52 5.71
CA TRP A 85 10.79 17.52 4.26
C TRP A 85 9.49 17.21 3.52
N ALA A 86 8.75 16.17 3.93
CA ALA A 86 7.46 15.82 3.31
C ALA A 86 6.43 16.96 3.41
N LEU A 87 6.37 17.64 4.56
CA LEU A 87 5.51 18.81 4.75
C LEU A 87 5.91 19.98 3.84
N ASN A 88 7.21 20.22 3.66
CA ASN A 88 7.72 21.24 2.74
C ASN A 88 7.36 20.92 1.28
N GLN A 89 7.46 19.64 0.86
CA GLN A 89 7.05 19.23 -0.47
C GLN A 89 5.54 19.43 -0.68
N ARG A 90 4.71 19.12 0.32
CA ARG A 90 3.27 19.42 0.31
C ARG A 90 2.98 20.91 0.18
N ALA A 91 3.68 21.75 0.95
CA ALA A 91 3.55 23.20 0.87
C ALA A 91 3.96 23.76 -0.51
N ALA A 92 4.90 23.09 -1.19
CA ALA A 92 5.28 23.38 -2.56
C ALA A 92 4.32 22.81 -3.63
N GLY A 93 3.17 22.25 -3.23
CA GLY A 93 2.16 21.70 -4.12
C GLY A 93 2.49 20.30 -4.67
N ARG A 94 3.40 19.57 -4.03
CA ARG A 94 3.80 18.21 -4.45
C ARG A 94 3.23 17.16 -3.51
N SER A 95 2.82 16.02 -4.07
CA SER A 95 2.48 14.82 -3.30
C SER A 95 3.72 13.95 -3.08
N VAL A 96 3.83 13.35 -1.90
CA VAL A 96 4.90 12.39 -1.57
C VAL A 96 4.28 11.04 -1.22
N LEU A 97 4.69 10.00 -1.93
CA LEU A 97 4.35 8.61 -1.65
C LEU A 97 5.57 7.90 -1.06
N PHE A 98 5.44 7.48 0.19
CA PHE A 98 6.45 6.65 0.85
C PHE A 98 6.11 5.18 0.69
N ILE A 99 7.04 4.41 0.14
CA ILE A 99 6.97 2.95 0.14
C ILE A 99 7.79 2.43 1.33
N HIS A 100 7.21 1.52 2.10
CA HIS A 100 7.93 0.83 3.17
C HIS A 100 7.39 -0.58 3.38
N HIS A 101 8.19 -1.39 4.07
CA HIS A 101 7.78 -2.73 4.45
C HIS A 101 6.86 -2.69 5.67
N ALA A 102 5.94 -3.65 5.76
CA ALA A 102 5.20 -3.92 6.99
C ALA A 102 6.14 -4.54 8.04
N GLY A 103 5.85 -4.28 9.31
CA GLY A 103 6.48 -4.94 10.45
C GLY A 103 5.98 -6.37 10.64
N LYS A 104 6.50 -7.07 11.65
CA LYS A 104 6.15 -8.47 11.94
C LYS A 104 4.66 -8.70 12.20
N GLY A 105 3.95 -7.68 12.71
CA GLY A 105 2.51 -7.71 12.97
C GLY A 105 1.63 -7.22 11.83
N GLY A 106 2.16 -7.05 10.61
CA GLY A 106 1.40 -6.57 9.44
C GLY A 106 1.15 -5.05 9.41
N HIS A 107 1.31 -4.37 10.53
CA HIS A 107 1.23 -2.91 10.64
C HIS A 107 2.50 -2.23 10.11
N GLN A 108 2.48 -0.90 9.98
CA GLN A 108 3.66 -0.14 9.61
C GLN A 108 4.89 -0.50 10.45
N ARG A 109 6.04 -0.63 9.78
CA ARG A 109 7.34 -0.83 10.45
C ARG A 109 7.90 0.50 10.97
N GLY A 110 8.38 0.49 12.21
CA GLY A 110 8.97 1.63 12.89
C GLY A 110 7.99 2.36 13.82
N THR A 111 8.29 3.62 14.14
CA THR A 111 7.49 4.46 15.02
C THR A 111 6.13 4.88 14.41
N SER A 112 5.08 4.95 15.23
CA SER A 112 3.75 5.44 14.83
C SER A 112 3.75 6.91 14.37
N LYS A 113 4.73 7.73 14.82
CA LYS A 113 4.88 9.12 14.35
C LYS A 113 5.03 9.25 12.83
N ARG A 114 5.44 8.17 12.15
CA ARG A 114 5.54 8.15 10.69
C ARG A 114 4.19 8.39 10.00
N GLU A 115 3.09 8.05 10.67
CA GLU A 115 1.72 8.19 10.13
C GLU A 115 1.08 9.55 10.42
N ASP A 116 1.62 10.35 11.35
CA ASP A 116 0.96 11.56 11.86
C ASP A 116 0.63 12.56 10.73
N VAL A 117 1.59 12.75 9.83
CA VAL A 117 1.49 13.68 8.69
C VAL A 117 0.87 13.08 7.44
N LEU A 118 0.66 11.76 7.40
CA LEU A 118 0.12 11.10 6.21
C LEU A 118 -1.38 11.38 6.10
N ASP A 119 -1.83 11.77 4.91
CA ASP A 119 -3.25 11.97 4.61
C ASP A 119 -3.93 10.67 4.21
N THR A 120 -3.16 9.73 3.66
CA THR A 120 -3.61 8.39 3.26
C THR A 120 -2.58 7.33 3.65
N VAL A 121 -3.05 6.22 4.21
CA VAL A 121 -2.24 5.02 4.48
C VAL A 121 -2.85 3.84 3.72
N ILE A 122 -2.05 3.23 2.84
CA ILE A 122 -2.45 2.12 2.00
C ILE A 122 -1.69 0.86 2.42
N SER A 123 -2.43 -0.18 2.77
CA SER A 123 -1.92 -1.47 3.22
C SER A 123 -2.19 -2.52 2.16
N LEU A 124 -1.13 -3.20 1.70
CA LEU A 124 -1.22 -4.26 0.70
C LEU A 124 -1.21 -5.63 1.40
N LYS A 125 -2.30 -6.38 1.29
CA LYS A 125 -2.48 -7.70 1.92
C LYS A 125 -2.60 -8.78 0.86
N ARG A 126 -2.12 -9.99 1.13
CA ARG A 126 -2.38 -11.13 0.25
C ARG A 126 -3.84 -11.58 0.38
N PRO A 127 -4.51 -12.01 -0.71
CA PRO A 127 -5.78 -12.71 -0.62
C PRO A 127 -5.65 -13.99 0.23
N GLU A 128 -6.73 -14.42 0.87
CA GLU A 128 -6.75 -15.65 1.69
C GLU A 128 -6.44 -16.91 0.84
N ASP A 129 -6.85 -16.90 -0.42
CA ASP A 129 -6.68 -17.96 -1.41
C ASP A 129 -5.45 -17.75 -2.32
N TYR A 130 -4.50 -16.88 -1.91
CA TYR A 130 -3.31 -16.55 -2.68
C TYR A 130 -2.53 -17.80 -3.14
N ASN A 131 -2.34 -17.94 -4.45
CA ASN A 131 -1.43 -18.91 -5.03
C ASN A 131 -0.18 -18.20 -5.57
N PRO A 132 1.05 -18.64 -5.22
CA PRO A 132 2.27 -18.07 -5.79
C PRO A 132 2.34 -18.06 -7.33
N LYS A 133 1.58 -18.93 -8.00
CA LYS A 133 1.47 -18.97 -9.46
C LYS A 133 0.71 -17.79 -10.07
N ASP A 134 -0.12 -17.10 -9.29
CA ASP A 134 -0.94 -15.97 -9.75
C ASP A 134 -0.13 -14.69 -9.95
N GLY A 135 1.16 -14.70 -9.59
CA GLY A 135 2.05 -13.56 -9.73
C GLY A 135 1.72 -12.44 -8.75
N ALA A 136 1.62 -11.21 -9.26
CA ALA A 136 1.33 -10.04 -8.43
C ALA A 136 -0.19 -9.89 -8.24
N VAL A 137 -0.71 -10.45 -7.14
CA VAL A 137 -2.09 -10.26 -6.68
C VAL A 137 -2.09 -9.86 -5.20
N PHE A 138 -2.84 -8.81 -4.88
CA PHE A 138 -2.98 -8.29 -3.51
C PHE A 138 -4.24 -7.44 -3.36
N GLN A 139 -4.72 -7.38 -2.13
CA GLN A 139 -5.80 -6.51 -1.68
C GLN A 139 -5.24 -5.19 -1.18
N ILE A 140 -5.84 -4.10 -1.63
CA ILE A 140 -5.59 -2.72 -1.25
C ILE A 140 -6.57 -2.39 -0.12
N HIS A 141 -6.04 -2.03 1.04
CA HIS A 141 -6.80 -1.61 2.21
C HIS A 141 -6.40 -0.19 2.59
N PHE A 142 -7.37 0.70 2.78
CA PHE A 142 -7.12 2.06 3.27
C PHE A 142 -7.22 2.08 4.79
N GLU A 143 -6.09 2.21 5.48
CA GLU A 143 -6.04 2.28 6.96
C GLU A 143 -6.24 3.71 7.47
N LYS A 144 -5.99 4.70 6.59
CA LYS A 144 -6.25 6.12 6.83
C LYS A 144 -6.68 6.78 5.52
N ALA A 145 -7.75 7.56 5.55
CA ALA A 145 -8.26 8.31 4.40
C ALA A 145 -8.84 9.65 4.87
N ARG A 146 -8.11 10.76 4.66
CA ARG A 146 -8.57 12.11 5.03
C ARG A 146 -9.26 12.88 3.89
N GLY A 147 -9.17 12.37 2.65
CA GLY A 147 -9.66 13.07 1.44
C GLY A 147 -10.77 12.36 0.67
N PHE A 148 -11.19 11.18 1.10
CA PHE A 148 -12.23 10.37 0.45
C PHE A 148 -12.93 9.48 1.49
N LEU A 149 -14.18 9.11 1.21
CA LEU A 149 -15.08 8.42 2.14
C LEU A 149 -16.10 7.56 1.39
N GLY A 150 -16.80 6.69 2.13
CA GLY A 150 -17.81 5.80 1.56
C GLY A 150 -17.20 4.75 0.66
N ASP A 151 -17.84 4.47 -0.47
CA ASP A 151 -17.41 3.43 -1.42
C ASP A 151 -16.03 3.71 -2.02
N ASP A 152 -15.63 4.99 -2.16
CA ASP A 152 -14.30 5.40 -2.61
C ASP A 152 -13.19 5.02 -1.61
N ALA A 153 -13.55 4.84 -0.34
CA ALA A 153 -12.66 4.33 0.70
C ALA A 153 -12.74 2.80 0.85
N GLY A 154 -13.52 2.14 -0.01
CA GLY A 154 -13.61 0.69 -0.09
C GLY A 154 -12.32 0.07 -0.60
N GLY A 155 -11.84 -0.97 0.08
CA GLY A 155 -10.72 -1.75 -0.41
C GLY A 155 -11.08 -2.56 -1.66
N PHE A 156 -10.08 -2.85 -2.49
CA PHE A 156 -10.23 -3.64 -3.72
C PHE A 156 -9.03 -4.56 -3.90
N GLU A 157 -9.19 -5.64 -4.64
CA GLU A 157 -8.08 -6.48 -5.06
C GLU A 157 -7.56 -6.02 -6.41
N ALA A 158 -6.23 -6.02 -6.58
CA ALA A 158 -5.56 -5.80 -7.85
C ALA A 158 -4.71 -7.02 -8.22
N GLN A 159 -4.82 -7.45 -9.47
CA GLN A 159 -4.03 -8.52 -10.06
C GLN A 159 -3.35 -8.02 -11.34
N LEU A 160 -2.05 -8.30 -11.49
CA LEU A 160 -1.34 -8.09 -12.74
C LEU A 160 -1.49 -9.33 -13.62
N ILE A 161 -2.22 -9.19 -14.73
CA ILE A 161 -2.34 -10.20 -15.77
C ILE A 161 -1.26 -9.97 -16.82
N ILE A 162 -0.47 -11.01 -17.11
CA ILE A 162 0.62 -10.97 -18.09
C ILE A 162 0.23 -11.89 -19.25
N ASN A 163 -0.03 -11.31 -20.42
CA ASN A 163 -0.36 -12.00 -21.66
C ASN A 163 0.68 -11.62 -22.73
N GLU A 164 1.60 -12.52 -23.05
CA GLU A 164 2.72 -12.30 -23.97
C GLU A 164 3.51 -11.02 -23.62
N ASN A 165 3.34 -9.94 -24.40
CA ASN A 165 3.99 -8.64 -24.21
C ASN A 165 3.09 -7.59 -23.54
N LYS A 166 1.89 -7.98 -23.10
CA LYS A 166 0.91 -7.09 -22.46
C LYS A 166 0.77 -7.39 -20.98
N HIS A 167 0.99 -6.37 -20.17
CA HIS A 167 0.83 -6.34 -18.73
C HIS A 167 -0.36 -5.44 -18.39
N GLU A 168 -1.41 -6.01 -17.82
CA GLU A 168 -2.64 -5.31 -17.48
C GLU A 168 -2.99 -5.49 -16.01
N TRP A 169 -3.38 -4.41 -15.35
CA TRP A 169 -3.92 -4.48 -13.99
C TRP A 169 -5.43 -4.65 -14.06
N VAL A 170 -5.93 -5.73 -13.48
CA VAL A 170 -7.36 -5.98 -13.28
C VAL A 170 -7.67 -5.72 -11.82
N THR A 171 -8.72 -4.93 -11.56
CA THR A 171 -9.19 -4.64 -10.22
C THR A 171 -10.59 -5.20 -9.98
N ARG A 172 -10.84 -5.73 -8.79
CA ARG A 172 -12.14 -6.26 -8.38
C ARG A 172 -12.45 -5.88 -6.92
N PRO A 173 -13.72 -5.65 -6.55
CA PRO A 173 -14.06 -5.41 -5.15
C PRO A 173 -13.58 -6.57 -4.27
N ILE A 174 -13.10 -6.26 -3.06
CA ILE A 174 -12.82 -7.31 -2.08
C ILE A 174 -14.16 -7.91 -1.69
N GLN A 175 -14.39 -9.18 -2.03
CA GLN A 175 -15.50 -9.91 -1.46
C GLN A 175 -15.20 -10.09 0.03
N SER A 176 -16.11 -9.65 0.89
CA SER A 176 -16.01 -9.91 2.33
C SER A 176 -15.75 -11.40 2.53
N SER A 177 -14.72 -11.76 3.29
CA SER A 177 -14.42 -13.18 3.54
C SER A 177 -15.63 -13.86 4.17
N THR A 178 -15.73 -15.17 4.03
CA THR A 178 -16.78 -15.96 4.68
C THR A 178 -16.90 -15.62 6.17
N TYR A 179 -15.76 -15.34 6.83
CA TYR A 179 -15.72 -14.88 8.21
C TYR A 179 -16.41 -13.53 8.41
N GLU A 180 -16.05 -12.52 7.62
CA GLU A 180 -16.65 -11.17 7.71
C GLU A 180 -18.14 -11.17 7.39
N GLN A 181 -18.55 -11.92 6.36
CA GLN A 181 -19.95 -12.08 6.00
C GLN A 181 -20.76 -12.73 7.14
N VAL A 182 -20.19 -13.74 7.83
CA VAL A 182 -20.81 -14.36 9.01
C VAL A 182 -20.96 -13.34 10.14
N ILE A 183 -19.95 -12.52 10.41
CA ILE A 183 -19.99 -11.49 11.45
C ILE A 183 -21.05 -10.44 11.13
N ASP A 184 -21.11 -9.94 9.90
CA ASP A 184 -22.05 -8.91 9.50
C ASP A 184 -23.51 -9.41 9.59
N LEU A 185 -23.78 -10.63 9.12
CA LEU A 185 -25.10 -11.24 9.29
C LEU A 185 -25.45 -11.44 10.77
N LYS A 186 -24.46 -11.79 11.61
CA LYS A 186 -24.67 -11.93 13.06
C LYS A 186 -24.95 -10.58 13.73
N LYS A 187 -24.27 -9.51 13.34
CA LYS A 187 -24.53 -8.12 13.79
C LYS A 187 -25.91 -7.62 13.36
N GLN A 188 -26.40 -8.06 12.20
CA GLN A 188 -27.77 -7.82 11.73
C GLN A 188 -28.83 -8.62 12.51
N GLY A 189 -28.43 -9.42 13.51
CA GLY A 189 -29.33 -10.14 14.39
C GLY A 189 -29.72 -11.54 13.93
N LEU A 190 -29.19 -12.03 12.80
CA LEU A 190 -29.50 -13.36 12.32
C LEU A 190 -28.98 -14.43 13.29
N LYS A 191 -29.77 -15.49 13.45
CA LYS A 191 -29.38 -16.68 14.22
C LYS A 191 -28.37 -17.50 13.43
N GLN A 192 -27.48 -18.21 14.12
CA GLN A 192 -26.43 -19.01 13.48
C GLN A 192 -26.97 -20.00 12.43
N LYS A 193 -28.17 -20.55 12.67
CA LYS A 193 -28.87 -21.42 11.72
C LYS A 193 -29.23 -20.70 10.41
N GLU A 194 -29.76 -19.48 10.51
CA GLU A 194 -30.15 -18.66 9.36
C GLU A 194 -28.92 -18.22 8.56
N ILE A 195 -27.82 -17.91 9.26
CA ILE A 195 -26.52 -17.60 8.63
C ILE A 195 -25.98 -18.81 7.86
N ALA A 196 -26.00 -20.00 8.48
CA ALA A 196 -25.56 -21.24 7.85
C ALA A 196 -26.36 -21.56 6.59
N GLU A 197 -27.70 -21.41 6.64
CA GLU A 197 -28.58 -21.61 5.49
C GLU A 197 -28.35 -20.57 4.39
N LYS A 198 -28.27 -19.28 4.75
CA LYS A 198 -28.10 -18.17 3.80
C LYS A 198 -26.75 -18.21 3.07
N MET A 199 -25.70 -18.62 3.77
CA MET A 199 -24.34 -18.69 3.23
C MET A 199 -23.96 -20.07 2.70
N ASN A 200 -24.86 -21.05 2.78
CA ASN A 200 -24.58 -22.45 2.46
C ASN A 200 -23.32 -23.00 3.17
N LEU A 201 -23.20 -22.69 4.47
CA LEU A 201 -22.12 -23.13 5.35
C LEU A 201 -22.61 -24.19 6.33
N ASP A 202 -21.69 -25.03 6.81
CA ASP A 202 -22.00 -25.92 7.91
C ASP A 202 -22.13 -25.13 9.24
N LYS A 203 -23.03 -25.59 10.13
CA LYS A 203 -23.28 -24.92 11.42
C LYS A 203 -22.04 -24.86 12.31
N SER A 204 -21.15 -25.84 12.22
CA SER A 204 -19.90 -25.87 12.99
C SER A 204 -18.92 -24.76 12.56
N GLY A 205 -18.82 -24.47 11.26
CA GLY A 205 -18.02 -23.41 10.69
C GLY A 205 -18.52 -22.04 11.11
N VAL A 206 -19.84 -21.82 11.01
CA VAL A 206 -20.48 -20.58 11.49
C VAL A 206 -20.26 -20.39 13.00
N SER A 207 -20.42 -21.45 13.79
CA SER A 207 -20.17 -21.41 15.25
C SER A 207 -18.70 -21.09 15.57
N ARG A 208 -17.74 -21.68 14.84
CA ARG A 208 -16.32 -21.39 14.99
C ARG A 208 -16.02 -19.92 14.71
N TYR A 209 -16.55 -19.39 13.61
CA TYR A 209 -16.41 -17.98 13.25
C TYR A 209 -17.00 -17.05 14.32
N ILE A 210 -18.23 -17.28 14.76
CA ILE A 210 -18.84 -16.44 15.81
C ILE A 210 -18.07 -16.52 17.13
N LYS A 211 -17.54 -17.70 17.49
CA LYS A 211 -16.69 -17.87 18.67
C LYS A 211 -15.41 -17.05 18.58
N THR A 212 -14.71 -17.10 17.45
CA THR A 212 -13.52 -16.25 17.20
C THR A 212 -13.90 -14.77 17.27
N ALA A 213 -15.02 -14.38 16.68
CA ALA A 213 -15.47 -12.99 16.67
C ALA A 213 -15.87 -12.46 18.06
N HIS A 214 -16.41 -13.31 18.96
CA HIS A 214 -16.62 -12.95 20.37
C HIS A 214 -15.30 -12.76 21.12
N GLN A 215 -14.28 -13.61 20.87
CA GLN A 215 -12.96 -13.47 21.47
C GLN A 215 -12.26 -12.17 21.02
N GLU A 216 -12.53 -11.75 19.79
CA GLU A 216 -12.05 -10.49 19.21
C GLU A 216 -12.92 -9.27 19.58
N GLY A 217 -14.02 -9.45 20.33
CA GLY A 217 -14.93 -8.37 20.73
C GLY A 217 -15.74 -7.75 19.58
N ARG A 218 -15.87 -8.45 18.45
CA ARG A 218 -16.53 -7.95 17.22
C ARG A 218 -18.04 -8.19 17.20
N VAL A 219 -18.55 -9.05 18.08
CA VAL A 219 -19.97 -9.35 18.27
C VAL A 219 -20.23 -9.55 19.77
N GLN A 220 -21.35 -9.00 20.25
CA GLN A 220 -21.84 -9.16 21.62
C GLN A 220 -22.53 -10.51 21.80
#